data_AF-A0A0J6XCS1-F1
#
_entry.id   AF-A0A0J6XCS1-F1
#
_cell.length_a   1.000
_cell.length_b   1.000
_cell.length_c   1.000
_cell.angle_alpha   90.00
_cell.angle_beta   90.00
_cell.angle_gamma   90.00
#
_symmetry.space_group_name_H-M   'P 1'
#
loop_
_entity.id
_entity.type
_entity.pdbx_description
1 polymer ?
#
loop_
_entity_poly.entity_id
_entity_poly.type
_entity_poly.pdbx_seq_one_letter_code
_entity_poly.pdbx_strand_id
1 'polypeptide(L)'
;MPEIDDSLTRADEQHFTRPVPKSAGARMRFLVKQLKSTREAAALLGISQRTVERYVKDQLRQPKPTLAARLESEVRRRWQPLVRKRARTKAAQTTGLVIETRARFGFTAAPGTTDDGRMRRITQHLPPEYAGRLFAAQEAGAGEAQLRAIAAEGLQEIYFKDNGARAGGLLVEFTDIDYVDFAF
;
A
#
# COMPACT_ATOMS: atom_id res chain seq x y z
N MET A 1 -4.98 11.30 -4.77
CA MET A 1 -5.26 10.94 -3.37
C MET A 1 -4.17 9.99 -2.93
N PRO A 2 -3.73 10.01 -1.66
CA PRO A 2 -2.81 9.01 -1.15
C PRO A 2 -3.48 7.65 -1.26
N GLU A 3 -2.82 6.70 -1.92
CA GLU A 3 -3.36 5.35 -2.12
C GLU A 3 -2.86 4.45 -0.99
N ILE A 4 -3.79 3.88 -0.21
CA ILE A 4 -3.49 2.89 0.84
C ILE A 4 -2.76 1.70 0.24
N ASP A 5 -3.11 1.29 -0.99
CA ASP A 5 -2.40 0.23 -1.73
C ASP A 5 -0.90 0.53 -1.86
N ASP A 6 -0.56 1.72 -2.35
CA ASP A 6 0.83 2.15 -2.50
C ASP A 6 1.52 2.31 -1.15
N SER A 7 0.79 2.76 -0.13
CA SER A 7 1.32 2.93 1.22
C SER A 7 1.66 1.59 1.89
N LEU A 8 0.80 0.58 1.77
CA LEU A 8 1.08 -0.80 2.20
C LEU A 8 2.25 -1.39 1.42
N THR A 9 2.35 -1.10 0.12
CA THR A 9 3.50 -1.52 -0.71
C THR A 9 4.79 -0.87 -0.24
N ARG A 10 4.77 0.41 0.15
CA ARG A 10 5.93 1.10 0.75
C ARG A 10 6.30 0.51 2.11
N ALA A 11 5.32 0.14 2.93
CA ALA A 11 5.54 -0.49 4.23
C ALA A 11 6.31 -1.83 4.09
N ASP A 12 6.01 -2.62 3.04
CA ASP A 12 6.78 -3.84 2.74
C ASP A 12 8.28 -3.57 2.54
N GLU A 13 8.64 -2.40 2.00
CA GLU A 13 10.03 -2.04 1.69
C GLU A 13 10.89 -1.93 2.95
N GLN A 14 10.30 -1.64 4.10
CA GLN A 14 10.99 -1.53 5.39
C GLN A 14 11.61 -2.87 5.84
N HIS A 15 11.09 -3.99 5.33
CA HIS A 15 11.57 -5.33 5.65
C HIS A 15 12.59 -5.88 4.66
N PHE A 16 12.83 -5.18 3.55
CA PHE A 16 13.68 -5.66 2.47
C PHE A 16 15.13 -5.82 2.92
N THR A 17 15.65 -7.05 2.79
CA THR A 17 17.04 -7.38 3.16
C THR A 17 18.07 -6.99 2.09
N ARG A 18 17.61 -6.68 0.87
CA ARG A 18 18.43 -6.29 -0.28
C ARG A 18 17.85 -5.05 -0.95
N PRO A 19 18.71 -4.11 -1.42
CA PRO A 19 18.23 -2.91 -2.08
C PRO A 19 17.50 -3.26 -3.39
N VAL A 20 16.43 -2.52 -3.68
CA VAL A 20 15.73 -2.60 -4.97
C VAL A 20 16.70 -2.22 -6.09
N PRO A 21 16.71 -2.92 -7.24
CA PRO A 21 17.59 -2.58 -8.36
C PRO A 21 17.41 -1.13 -8.80
N LYS A 22 18.51 -0.39 -8.95
CA LYS A 22 18.48 1.05 -9.27
C LYS A 22 18.43 1.34 -10.77
N SER A 23 19.12 0.55 -11.60
CA SER A 23 19.19 0.81 -13.04
C SER A 23 18.00 0.24 -13.80
N ALA A 24 17.60 0.90 -14.89
CA ALA A 24 16.50 0.44 -15.74
C ALA A 24 16.75 -0.96 -16.32
N GLY A 25 17.98 -1.26 -16.76
CA GLY A 25 18.35 -2.59 -17.27
C GLY A 25 18.24 -3.68 -16.21
N ALA A 26 18.69 -3.42 -14.97
CA ALA A 26 18.57 -4.37 -13.87
C ALA A 26 17.11 -4.60 -13.45
N ARG A 27 16.31 -3.53 -13.38
CA ARG A 27 14.86 -3.57 -13.15
C ARG A 27 14.15 -4.40 -14.23
N MET A 28 14.49 -4.18 -15.50
CA MET A 28 13.91 -4.91 -16.63
C MET A 28 14.26 -6.40 -16.59
N ARG A 29 15.54 -6.74 -16.36
CA ARG A 29 15.99 -8.14 -16.20
C ARG A 29 15.29 -8.83 -15.03
N PHE A 30 15.09 -8.12 -13.93
CA PHE A 30 14.32 -8.63 -12.80
C PHE A 30 12.88 -8.97 -13.19
N LEU A 31 12.17 -8.04 -13.85
CA LEU A 31 10.78 -8.29 -14.27
C LEU A 31 10.67 -9.45 -15.26
N VAL A 32 11.56 -9.54 -16.24
CA VAL A 32 11.60 -10.67 -17.18
C VAL A 32 11.83 -11.99 -16.45
N LYS A 33 12.72 -12.02 -15.45
CA LYS A 33 12.95 -13.23 -14.62
C LYS A 33 11.73 -13.63 -13.80
N GLN A 34 10.96 -12.66 -13.29
CA GLN A 34 9.73 -12.90 -12.53
C GLN A 34 8.60 -13.38 -13.42
N LEU A 35 8.36 -12.69 -14.54
CA LEU A 35 7.27 -12.95 -15.48
C LEU A 35 7.58 -14.05 -16.49
N LYS A 36 8.81 -14.57 -16.51
CA LYS A 36 9.32 -15.63 -17.41
C LYS A 36 9.32 -15.27 -18.90
N SER A 37 9.00 -14.03 -19.28
CA SER A 37 8.88 -13.62 -20.67
C SER A 37 9.11 -12.11 -20.85
N THR A 38 9.75 -11.74 -21.95
CA THR A 38 9.88 -10.33 -22.39
C THR A 38 8.55 -9.78 -22.91
N ARG A 39 7.69 -10.64 -23.48
CA ARG A 39 6.35 -10.28 -23.93
C ARG A 39 5.46 -9.88 -22.76
N GLU A 40 5.47 -10.66 -21.67
CA GLU A 40 4.69 -10.35 -20.47
C GLU A 40 5.17 -9.08 -19.78
N ALA A 41 6.49 -8.88 -19.69
CA ALA A 41 7.06 -7.63 -19.18
C ALA A 41 6.67 -6.42 -20.06
N ALA A 42 6.60 -6.60 -21.38
CA ALA A 42 6.19 -5.56 -22.31
C ALA A 42 4.71 -5.18 -22.16
N ALA A 43 3.83 -6.20 -22.04
CA ALA A 43 2.41 -6.01 -21.80
C ALA A 43 2.16 -5.27 -20.47
N LEU A 44 2.79 -5.72 -19.38
CA LEU A 44 2.70 -5.09 -18.07
C LEU A 44 3.13 -3.61 -18.10
N LEU A 45 4.23 -3.32 -18.78
CA LEU A 45 4.79 -1.96 -18.83
C LEU A 45 4.11 -1.08 -19.90
N GLY A 46 3.28 -1.63 -20.78
CA GLY A 46 2.66 -0.91 -21.89
C GLY A 46 3.67 -0.40 -22.92
N ILE A 47 4.70 -1.21 -23.23
CA ILE A 47 5.76 -0.89 -24.21
C ILE A 47 5.95 -2.04 -25.20
N SER A 48 6.75 -1.84 -26.25
CA SER A 48 7.08 -2.92 -27.19
C SER A 48 8.03 -3.95 -26.57
N GLN A 49 7.90 -5.22 -26.97
CA GLN A 49 8.83 -6.29 -26.58
C GLN A 49 10.28 -5.96 -26.97
N ARG A 50 10.49 -5.37 -28.14
CA ARG A 50 11.82 -4.92 -28.59
C ARG A 50 12.40 -3.87 -27.64
N THR A 51 11.58 -2.98 -27.09
CA THR A 51 12.03 -1.99 -26.09
C THR A 51 12.52 -2.70 -24.82
N VAL A 52 11.78 -3.70 -24.32
CA VAL A 52 12.20 -4.53 -23.17
C VAL A 52 13.56 -5.18 -23.44
N GLU A 53 13.71 -5.83 -24.59
CA GLU A 53 14.95 -6.53 -24.98
C GLU A 53 16.15 -5.58 -25.04
N ARG A 54 15.96 -4.36 -25.54
CA ARG A 54 17.01 -3.34 -25.58
C ARG A 54 17.45 -2.90 -24.18
N TYR A 55 16.53 -2.76 -23.22
CA TYR A 55 16.90 -2.49 -21.82
C TYR A 55 17.61 -3.69 -21.17
N VAL A 56 17.14 -4.91 -21.43
CA VAL A 56 17.77 -6.14 -20.91
C VAL A 56 19.23 -6.28 -21.37
N LYS A 57 19.51 -5.87 -22.62
CA LYS A 57 20.86 -5.85 -23.22
C LYS A 57 21.64 -4.55 -22.94
N ASP A 58 21.14 -3.67 -22.08
CA ASP A 58 21.73 -2.36 -21.73
C ASP A 58 22.00 -1.43 -22.95
N GLN A 59 21.31 -1.66 -24.07
CA GLN A 59 21.30 -0.80 -25.27
C GLN A 59 20.41 0.44 -25.10
N LEU A 60 19.48 0.39 -24.14
CA LEU A 60 18.77 1.54 -23.59
C LEU A 60 19.07 1.61 -22.10
N ARG A 61 19.31 2.82 -21.60
CA ARG A 61 19.68 3.04 -20.19
C ARG A 61 18.74 3.97 -19.44
N GLN A 62 18.23 4.99 -20.11
CA GLN A 62 17.39 6.03 -19.50
C GLN A 62 15.96 5.99 -20.06
N PRO A 63 15.01 5.42 -19.31
CA PRO A 63 13.60 5.49 -19.67
C PRO A 63 13.05 6.90 -19.49
N LYS A 64 12.02 7.23 -20.28
CA LYS A 64 11.20 8.42 -20.05
C LYS A 64 10.62 8.38 -18.62
N PRO A 65 10.40 9.52 -17.95
CA PRO A 65 9.96 9.56 -16.55
C PRO A 65 8.75 8.69 -16.25
N THR A 66 7.76 8.67 -17.14
CA THR A 66 6.54 7.84 -17.00
C THR A 66 6.83 6.35 -16.98
N LEU A 67 7.69 5.87 -17.90
CA LEU A 67 8.13 4.48 -17.93
C LEU A 67 9.03 4.15 -16.74
N ALA A 68 9.89 5.09 -16.32
CA ALA A 68 10.76 4.93 -15.17
C ALA A 68 9.95 4.67 -13.89
N ALA A 69 8.91 5.48 -13.65
CA ALA A 69 8.02 5.37 -12.50
C ALA A 69 7.23 4.05 -12.52
N ARG A 70 6.66 3.67 -13.68
CA ARG A 70 5.94 2.39 -13.82
C ARG A 70 6.85 1.19 -13.60
N LEU A 71 8.03 1.19 -14.22
CA LEU A 71 9.03 0.15 -14.04
C LEU A 71 9.45 0.02 -12.57
N GLU A 72 9.64 1.14 -11.87
CA GLU A 72 9.97 1.15 -10.45
C GLU A 72 8.86 0.55 -9.59
N SER A 73 7.61 0.97 -9.81
CA SER A 73 6.44 0.45 -9.08
C SER A 73 6.27 -1.05 -9.28
N GLU A 74 6.33 -1.54 -10.52
CA GLU A 74 6.17 -2.97 -10.81
C GLU A 74 7.29 -3.84 -10.22
N VAL A 75 8.51 -3.30 -10.16
CA VAL A 75 9.65 -3.96 -9.51
C VAL A 75 9.43 -4.02 -8.00
N ARG A 76 9.08 -2.89 -7.36
CA ARG A 76 8.80 -2.83 -5.91
C ARG A 76 7.69 -3.81 -5.52
N ARG A 77 6.59 -3.82 -6.27
CA ARG A 77 5.46 -4.75 -6.09
C ARG A 77 5.84 -6.23 -6.19
N ARG A 78 6.99 -6.59 -6.76
CA ARG A 78 7.45 -8.00 -6.88
C ARG A 78 8.74 -8.29 -6.13
N TRP A 79 9.37 -7.29 -5.50
CA TRP A 79 10.69 -7.45 -4.90
C TRP A 79 10.61 -8.28 -3.61
N GLN A 80 11.55 -9.20 -3.43
CA GLN A 80 11.68 -10.09 -2.25
C GLN A 80 10.34 -10.66 -1.73
N PRO A 81 9.59 -11.43 -2.55
CA PRO A 81 8.21 -11.83 -2.23
C PRO A 81 8.10 -12.67 -0.95
N LEU A 82 9.11 -13.50 -0.65
CA LEU A 82 9.14 -14.30 0.59
C LEU A 82 9.36 -13.44 1.84
N VAL A 83 10.15 -12.36 1.73
CA VAL A 83 10.40 -11.44 2.83
C VAL A 83 9.13 -10.66 3.13
N ARG A 84 8.48 -10.12 2.09
CA ARG A 84 7.17 -9.49 2.20
C ARG A 84 6.15 -10.43 2.85
N LYS A 85 6.00 -11.65 2.32
CA LYS A 85 5.04 -12.62 2.85
C LYS A 85 5.28 -12.87 4.34
N ARG A 86 6.52 -13.10 4.76
CA ARG A 86 6.87 -13.31 6.17
C ARG A 86 6.54 -12.11 7.05
N ALA A 87 6.86 -10.90 6.60
CA ALA A 87 6.55 -9.67 7.34
C ALA A 87 5.03 -9.48 7.50
N ARG A 88 4.29 -9.59 6.40
CA ARG A 88 2.81 -9.50 6.41
C ARG A 88 2.17 -10.58 7.28
N THR A 89 2.65 -11.82 7.22
CA THR A 89 2.16 -12.90 8.10
C THR A 89 2.41 -12.57 9.57
N LYS A 90 3.60 -12.07 9.94
CA LYS A 90 3.90 -11.67 11.32
C LYS A 90 2.99 -10.53 11.79
N ALA A 91 2.76 -9.52 10.95
CA ALA A 91 1.85 -8.42 11.21
C ALA A 91 0.40 -8.89 11.40
N ALA A 92 -0.10 -9.73 10.49
CA ALA A 92 -1.46 -10.25 10.54
C ALA A 92 -1.72 -11.23 11.71
N GLN A 93 -0.67 -11.88 12.25
CA GLN A 93 -0.83 -12.89 13.30
C GLN A 93 -0.44 -12.41 14.70
N THR A 94 0.49 -11.47 14.82
CA THR A 94 1.12 -11.17 16.10
C THR A 94 1.30 -9.68 16.35
N THR A 95 1.86 -8.94 15.40
CA THR A 95 2.34 -7.58 15.69
C THR A 95 1.36 -6.47 15.32
N GLY A 96 0.36 -6.71 14.47
CA GLY A 96 -0.46 -5.64 13.92
C GLY A 96 0.35 -4.73 12.99
N LEU A 97 -0.13 -3.51 12.79
CA LEU A 97 0.56 -2.48 12.03
C LEU A 97 0.33 -1.10 12.64
N VAL A 98 1.22 -0.15 12.39
CA VAL A 98 1.02 1.26 12.73
C VAL A 98 0.48 1.96 11.50
N ILE A 99 -0.61 2.70 11.68
CA ILE A 99 -1.13 3.65 10.69
C ILE A 99 -0.80 5.06 11.17
N GLU A 100 -0.19 5.84 10.28
CA GLU A 100 -0.04 7.28 10.43
C GLU A 100 -0.84 7.96 9.32
N THR A 101 -1.76 8.84 9.70
CA THR A 101 -2.61 9.54 8.73
C THR A 101 -2.82 10.98 9.15
N ARG A 102 -2.99 11.85 8.16
CA ARG A 102 -3.59 13.16 8.38
C ARG A 102 -4.86 13.23 7.56
N ALA A 103 -6.00 13.26 8.23
CA ALA A 103 -7.29 13.28 7.56
C ALA A 103 -8.33 14.13 8.29
N ARG A 104 -9.39 14.50 7.58
CA ARG A 104 -10.67 14.90 8.19
C ARG A 104 -11.47 13.66 8.56
N PHE A 105 -12.19 13.73 9.68
CA PHE A 105 -12.99 12.63 10.21
C PHE A 105 -14.45 13.06 10.32
N GLY A 106 -15.30 12.48 9.49
CA GLY A 106 -16.75 12.61 9.63
C GLY A 106 -17.25 11.69 10.74
N PHE A 107 -18.26 12.13 11.50
CA PHE A 107 -18.88 11.34 12.55
C PHE A 107 -20.39 11.22 12.32
N THR A 108 -20.91 10.00 12.39
CA THR A 108 -22.36 9.76 12.50
C THR A 108 -22.68 9.12 13.84
N ALA A 109 -23.62 9.71 14.59
CA ALA A 109 -24.11 9.20 15.88
C ALA A 109 -25.62 9.43 16.02
N ALA A 110 -26.25 8.88 17.07
CA ALA A 110 -27.70 8.96 17.31
C ALA A 110 -28.33 10.38 17.21
N PRO A 111 -27.66 11.50 17.57
CA PRO A 111 -28.24 12.83 17.37
C PRO A 111 -28.07 13.41 15.95
N GLY A 112 -27.34 12.75 15.03
CA GLY A 112 -27.13 13.19 13.65
C GLY A 112 -25.71 12.96 13.13
N THR A 113 -25.47 13.35 11.88
CA THR A 113 -24.14 13.38 11.24
C THR A 113 -23.50 14.74 11.46
N THR A 114 -22.24 14.77 11.86
CA THR A 114 -21.42 15.99 11.97
C THR A 114 -20.06 15.72 11.35
N ASP A 115 -19.62 16.61 10.48
CA ASP A 115 -18.24 16.62 9.98
C ASP A 115 -17.35 17.32 11.00
N ASP A 116 -16.29 16.68 11.50
CA ASP A 116 -15.26 17.43 12.21
C ASP A 116 -14.43 18.16 11.18
N GLY A 117 -14.70 19.45 11.00
CA GLY A 117 -14.02 20.28 10.01
C GLY A 117 -12.49 20.35 10.16
N ARG A 118 -11.91 19.83 11.24
CA ARG A 118 -10.46 19.88 11.53
C ARG A 118 -9.72 18.67 10.96
N MET A 119 -8.64 18.94 10.22
CA MET A 119 -7.66 17.90 9.91
C MET A 119 -6.89 17.50 11.17
N ARG A 120 -6.84 16.19 11.45
CA ARG A 120 -6.07 15.64 12.56
C ARG A 120 -4.96 14.74 12.03
N ARG A 121 -3.77 14.86 12.59
CA ARG A 121 -2.71 13.85 12.44
C ARG A 121 -2.90 12.80 13.53
N ILE A 122 -3.09 11.57 13.12
CA ILE A 122 -3.32 10.43 13.99
C ILE A 122 -2.27 9.37 13.67
N THR A 123 -1.58 8.91 14.71
CA THR A 123 -0.69 7.75 14.65
C THR A 123 -1.21 6.74 15.63
N GLN A 124 -1.62 5.57 15.15
CA GLN A 124 -2.19 4.52 16.00
C GLN A 124 -1.69 3.15 15.60
N HIS A 125 -1.64 2.26 16.59
CA HIS A 125 -1.42 0.85 16.37
C HIS A 125 -2.75 0.17 16.07
N LEU A 126 -2.86 -0.46 14.91
CA LEU A 126 -3.99 -1.33 14.55
C LEU A 126 -3.67 -2.78 14.91
N PRO A 127 -4.58 -3.48 15.59
CA PRO A 127 -4.43 -4.89 15.92
C PRO A 127 -4.19 -5.81 14.70
N PRO A 128 -3.65 -7.04 14.93
CA PRO A 128 -3.39 -8.02 13.88
C PRO A 128 -4.58 -8.30 12.94
N GLU A 129 -5.82 -8.22 13.43
CA GLU A 129 -7.00 -8.46 12.59
C GLU A 129 -7.10 -7.47 11.42
N TYR A 130 -6.82 -6.18 11.67
CA TYR A 130 -6.91 -5.13 10.64
C TYR A 130 -5.75 -5.23 9.67
N ALA A 131 -4.56 -5.57 10.16
CA ALA A 131 -3.42 -5.88 9.30
C ALA A 131 -3.76 -7.05 8.36
N GLY A 132 -4.29 -8.15 8.90
CA GLY A 132 -4.73 -9.30 8.11
C GLY A 132 -5.78 -8.97 7.06
N ARG A 133 -6.82 -8.20 7.43
CA ARG A 133 -7.88 -7.75 6.52
C ARG A 133 -7.35 -6.85 5.41
N LEU A 134 -6.48 -5.89 5.73
CA LEU A 134 -5.86 -5.00 4.74
C LEU A 134 -5.01 -5.79 3.74
N PHE A 135 -4.14 -6.69 4.21
CA PHE A 135 -3.31 -7.50 3.32
C PHE A 135 -4.15 -8.44 2.45
N ALA A 136 -5.16 -9.10 3.02
CA ALA A 136 -6.04 -9.99 2.27
C ALA A 136 -6.84 -9.24 1.19
N ALA A 137 -7.38 -8.06 1.53
CA ALA A 137 -8.09 -7.22 0.58
C ALA A 137 -7.16 -6.75 -0.56
N GLN A 138 -5.96 -6.29 -0.22
CA GLN A 138 -4.97 -5.88 -1.22
C GLN A 138 -4.56 -7.03 -2.15
N GLU A 139 -4.29 -8.21 -1.60
CA GLU A 139 -3.93 -9.41 -2.37
C GLU A 139 -5.08 -9.88 -3.27
N ALA A 140 -6.34 -9.66 -2.86
CA ALA A 140 -7.53 -9.92 -3.67
C ALA A 140 -7.80 -8.86 -4.76
N GLY A 141 -6.97 -7.81 -4.84
CA GLY A 141 -7.16 -6.71 -5.80
C GLY A 141 -8.31 -5.77 -5.43
N ALA A 142 -8.61 -5.63 -4.13
CA ALA A 142 -9.59 -4.68 -3.65
C ALA A 142 -9.26 -3.25 -4.08
N GLY A 143 -10.29 -2.48 -4.45
CA GLY A 143 -10.14 -1.08 -4.78
C GLY A 143 -9.82 -0.22 -3.55
N GLU A 144 -9.30 0.98 -3.79
CA GLU A 144 -8.89 1.94 -2.76
C GLU A 144 -10.00 2.25 -1.74
N ALA A 145 -11.26 2.31 -2.18
CA ALA A 145 -12.41 2.55 -1.30
C ALA A 145 -12.58 1.46 -0.24
N GLN A 146 -12.34 0.20 -0.58
CA GLN A 146 -12.46 -0.92 0.35
C GLN A 146 -11.28 -0.94 1.33
N LEU A 147 -10.06 -0.70 0.85
CA LEU A 147 -8.89 -0.58 1.72
C LEU A 147 -9.06 0.57 2.73
N ARG A 148 -9.62 1.69 2.27
CA ARG A 148 -9.95 2.84 3.12
C ARG A 148 -11.00 2.50 4.17
N ALA A 149 -12.04 1.77 3.81
CA ALA A 149 -13.08 1.35 4.76
C ALA A 149 -12.48 0.51 5.89
N ILE A 150 -11.58 -0.44 5.58
CA ILE A 150 -10.92 -1.28 6.58
C ILE A 150 -10.02 -0.44 7.50
N ALA A 151 -9.23 0.49 6.93
CA ALA A 151 -8.37 1.38 7.72
C ALA A 151 -9.18 2.34 8.61
N ALA A 152 -10.31 2.85 8.10
CA ALA A 152 -11.21 3.73 8.83
C ALA A 152 -11.89 3.02 9.99
N GLU A 153 -12.35 1.79 9.77
CA GLU A 153 -12.89 0.94 10.82
C GLU A 153 -11.85 0.68 11.92
N GLY A 154 -10.60 0.38 11.56
CA GLY A 154 -9.52 0.21 12.53
C GLY A 154 -9.28 1.46 13.39
N LEU A 155 -9.20 2.65 12.78
CA LEU A 155 -9.07 3.90 13.55
C LEU A 155 -10.32 4.24 14.37
N GLN A 156 -11.51 3.93 13.86
CA GLN A 156 -12.76 4.09 14.59
C GLN A 156 -12.72 3.32 15.91
N GLU A 157 -12.40 2.03 15.86
CA GLU A 157 -12.41 1.17 17.04
C GLU A 157 -11.29 1.56 18.02
N ILE A 158 -10.08 1.84 17.52
CA ILE A 158 -8.91 2.09 18.37
C ILE A 158 -8.87 3.52 18.91
N TYR A 159 -9.07 4.52 18.07
CA TYR A 159 -8.87 5.92 18.46
C TYR A 159 -10.14 6.59 19.00
N PHE A 160 -11.29 6.29 18.39
CA PHE A 160 -12.52 7.02 18.67
C PHE A 160 -13.44 6.33 19.68
N LYS A 161 -13.49 5.00 19.64
CA LYS A 161 -14.28 4.19 20.57
C LYS A 161 -13.50 3.68 21.77
N ASP A 162 -12.18 3.81 21.78
CA ASP A 162 -11.31 3.29 22.85
C ASP A 162 -11.60 1.80 23.13
N ASN A 163 -11.63 0.98 22.08
CA ASN A 163 -12.03 -0.43 22.11
C ASN A 163 -13.44 -0.69 22.69
N GLY A 164 -14.36 0.25 22.51
CA GLY A 164 -15.75 0.16 22.99
C GLY A 164 -15.99 0.77 24.37
N ALA A 165 -14.96 1.35 25.02
CA ALA A 165 -15.12 2.06 26.29
C ALA A 165 -15.80 3.43 26.15
N ARG A 166 -15.86 3.99 24.92
CA ARG A 166 -16.56 5.24 24.60
C ARG A 166 -17.41 5.11 23.33
N ALA A 167 -18.52 5.85 23.30
CA ALA A 167 -19.31 6.13 22.09
C ALA A 167 -19.71 4.90 21.23
N GLY A 168 -20.37 3.92 21.85
CA GLY A 168 -20.99 2.78 21.15
C GLY A 168 -22.06 3.25 20.14
N GLY A 169 -21.70 3.30 18.86
CA GLY A 169 -22.56 3.80 17.78
C GLY A 169 -21.93 4.88 16.90
N LEU A 170 -20.71 5.33 17.22
CA LEU A 170 -19.96 6.28 16.38
C LEU A 170 -19.47 5.59 15.11
N LEU A 171 -19.89 6.09 13.94
CA LEU A 171 -19.32 5.74 12.64
C LEU A 171 -18.35 6.83 12.20
N VAL A 172 -17.13 6.44 11.83
CA VAL A 172 -16.06 7.33 11.41
C VAL A 172 -15.79 7.13 9.93
N GLU A 173 -15.86 8.23 9.17
CA GLU A 173 -15.53 8.23 7.76
C GLU A 173 -14.23 8.99 7.48
N PHE A 174 -13.39 8.42 6.61
CA PHE A 174 -12.22 9.09 6.05
C PHE A 174 -12.65 9.87 4.81
N THR A 175 -12.92 11.16 4.97
CA THR A 175 -13.39 12.01 3.87
C THR A 175 -12.21 12.68 3.16
N ASP A 176 -11.32 13.35 3.91
CA ASP A 176 -10.24 14.16 3.33
C ASP A 176 -8.86 13.72 3.83
N ILE A 177 -8.31 12.67 3.23
CA ILE A 177 -6.98 12.15 3.56
C ILE A 177 -5.91 12.98 2.83
N ASP A 178 -5.10 13.71 3.60
CA ASP A 178 -3.90 14.42 3.12
C ASP A 178 -2.77 13.43 2.84
N TYR A 179 -2.50 12.51 3.78
CA TYR A 179 -1.60 11.37 3.59
C TYR A 179 -1.97 10.20 4.50
N VAL A 180 -1.50 9.00 4.11
CA VAL A 180 -1.55 7.78 4.94
C VAL A 180 -0.29 6.95 4.72
N ASP A 181 0.35 6.55 5.82
CA ASP A 181 1.53 5.70 5.87
C ASP A 181 1.34 4.53 6.83
N PHE A 182 1.89 3.38 6.46
CA PHE A 182 1.86 2.15 7.26
C PHE A 182 3.29 1.70 7.62
N ALA A 183 3.42 1.04 8.77
CA ALA A 183 4.64 0.37 9.21
C ALA A 183 4.29 -0.91 10.00
N PHE A 184 5.09 -1.97 9.88
CA PHE A 184 4.91 -3.22 10.64
C PHE A 184 6.23 -4.02 10.74
#